data_AF-A0AAE9U2J7-F1
#
_entry.id   AF-A0AAE9U2J7-F1
#
_cell.length_a   1.000
_cell.length_b   1.000
_cell.length_c   1.000
_cell.angle_alpha   90.00
_cell.angle_beta   90.00
_cell.angle_gamma   90.00
#
_symmetry.space_group_name_H-M   'P 1'
#
loop_
_entity.id
_entity.type
_entity.pdbx_description
1 polymer ?
#
loop_
_entity_poly.entity_id
_entity_poly.type
_entity_poly.pdbx_seq_one_letter_code
_entity_poly.pdbx_strand_id
1 'polypeptide(L)'
;MSNKTVIELGSKVLTFDFGEFTLDYRATDKKDGELQAKSRELVDKSNAFKDKEAEMNDQENRQAIKPLLDEFFSTMFDSDATKKIYGVVGENTWNYLNVFLQISNNLEKEWNKKLNDENFKKYLAE
;
A
#
# COMPACT_ATOMS: atom_id res chain seq x y z
N MET A 1 4.28 -42.12 16.53
CA MET A 1 3.63 -40.92 15.93
C MET A 1 4.30 -39.70 16.52
N SER A 2 4.81 -38.79 15.70
CA SER A 2 5.46 -37.56 16.19
C SER A 2 4.39 -36.49 16.42
N ASN A 3 4.31 -35.94 17.63
CA ASN A 3 3.39 -34.84 17.94
C ASN A 3 3.96 -33.56 17.33
N LYS A 4 3.25 -32.98 16.37
CA LYS A 4 3.57 -31.65 15.84
C LYS A 4 2.70 -30.61 16.55
N THR A 5 3.33 -29.57 17.07
CA THR A 5 2.66 -28.38 17.57
C THR A 5 2.64 -27.32 16.48
N VAL A 6 1.47 -26.77 16.19
CA VAL A 6 1.32 -25.63 15.28
C VAL A 6 1.63 -24.35 16.04
N ILE A 7 2.55 -23.54 15.51
CA ILE A 7 2.91 -22.24 16.07
C ILE A 7 2.24 -21.16 15.22
N GLU A 8 1.45 -20.29 15.84
CA GLU A 8 0.93 -19.08 15.19
C GLU A 8 2.03 -18.02 15.16
N LEU A 9 2.57 -17.75 13.97
CA LEU A 9 3.76 -16.91 13.80
C LEU A 9 3.47 -15.40 13.86
N GLY A 10 2.21 -14.98 14.00
CA GLY A 10 1.81 -13.55 13.97
C GLY A 10 2.07 -12.81 12.65
N SER A 11 2.88 -13.37 11.75
CA SER A 11 3.17 -12.86 10.41
C SER A 11 1.92 -12.97 9.54
N LYS A 12 1.26 -11.84 9.29
CA LYS A 12 0.15 -11.74 8.35
C LYS A 12 0.68 -11.34 6.98
N VAL A 13 0.36 -12.18 5.99
CA VAL A 13 0.46 -11.83 4.57
C VAL A 13 -0.89 -11.25 4.17
N LEU A 14 -0.90 -10.03 3.64
CA LEU A 14 -2.08 -9.45 2.99
C LEU A 14 -1.95 -9.72 1.48
N THR A 15 -2.83 -10.56 0.95
CA THR A 15 -2.87 -10.87 -0.48
C THR A 15 -3.86 -9.96 -1.17
N PHE A 16 -3.41 -9.27 -2.22
CA PHE A 16 -4.22 -8.42 -3.07
C PHE A 16 -4.44 -9.12 -4.41
N ASP A 17 -5.71 -9.34 -4.75
CA ASP A 17 -6.13 -9.97 -5.99
C ASP A 17 -6.48 -8.91 -7.05
N PHE A 18 -5.81 -8.96 -8.19
CA PHE A 18 -5.99 -8.07 -9.34
C PHE A 18 -6.74 -8.75 -10.49
N GLY A 19 -7.31 -9.93 -10.26
CA GLY A 19 -8.01 -10.77 -11.24
C GLY A 19 -7.05 -11.63 -12.07
N GLU A 20 -6.05 -11.01 -12.71
CA GLU A 20 -5.07 -11.74 -13.54
C GLU A 20 -3.86 -12.26 -12.75
N PHE A 21 -3.57 -11.63 -11.61
CA PHE A 21 -2.46 -11.98 -10.75
C PHE A 21 -2.77 -11.56 -9.31
N THR A 22 -1.97 -12.11 -8.38
CA THR A 22 -2.01 -11.75 -6.97
C THR A 22 -0.68 -11.17 -6.54
N LEU A 23 -0.72 -10.22 -5.60
CA LEU A 23 0.47 -9.69 -4.94
C LEU A 23 0.35 -9.83 -3.43
N ASP A 24 1.41 -10.33 -2.80
CA ASP A 24 1.49 -10.53 -1.36
C ASP A 24 2.26 -9.38 -0.69
N TYR A 25 1.61 -8.70 0.24
CA TYR A 25 2.27 -7.81 1.17
C TYR A 25 2.60 -8.53 2.47
N ARG A 26 3.89 -8.62 2.77
CA ARG A 26 4.39 -9.14 4.06
C ARG A 26 4.79 -7.97 4.93
N ALA A 27 3.96 -7.67 5.92
CA ALA A 27 4.26 -6.63 6.89
C ALA A 27 5.52 -7.00 7.69
N THR A 28 6.47 -6.07 7.73
CA THR A 28 7.66 -6.10 8.59
C THR A 28 7.86 -4.71 9.14
N ASP A 29 8.52 -4.53 10.29
CA ASP A 29 8.77 -3.19 10.86
C ASP A 29 9.44 -2.25 9.84
N LYS A 30 10.37 -2.80 9.05
CA LYS A 30 11.03 -2.07 7.96
C LYS A 30 10.04 -1.65 6.88
N LYS A 31 9.26 -2.59 6.32
CA LYS A 31 8.32 -2.30 5.23
C LYS A 31 7.18 -1.37 5.69
N ASP A 32 6.64 -1.58 6.89
CA ASP A 32 5.60 -0.71 7.45
C ASP A 32 6.14 0.71 7.66
N GLY A 33 7.37 0.85 8.18
CA GLY A 33 8.03 2.15 8.33
C GLY A 33 8.27 2.86 7.00
N GLU A 34 8.80 2.14 6.00
CA GLU A 34 9.00 2.65 4.63
C GLU A 34 7.67 3.07 4.00
N LEU A 35 6.62 2.27 4.14
CA LEU A 35 5.30 2.55 3.57
C LEU A 35 4.63 3.75 4.23
N GLN A 36 4.77 3.93 5.55
CA GLN A 36 4.29 5.13 6.25
C GLN A 36 5.06 6.38 5.84
N ALA A 37 6.38 6.30 5.67
CA ALA A 37 7.18 7.42 5.17
C ALA A 37 6.75 7.80 3.74
N LYS A 38 6.58 6.82 2.85
CA LYS A 38 6.13 7.05 1.47
C LYS A 38 4.69 7.56 1.39
N SER A 39 3.80 7.09 2.26
CA SER A 39 2.43 7.60 2.34
C SER A 39 2.40 9.08 2.75
N ARG A 40 3.24 9.49 3.71
CA ARG A 40 3.39 10.91 4.07
C ARG A 40 3.96 11.74 2.93
N GLU A 41 5.01 11.25 2.28
CA GLU A 41 5.60 11.90 1.11
C GLU A 41 4.58 12.05 -0.04
N LEU A 42 3.71 11.07 -0.25
CA LEU A 42 2.61 11.13 -1.22
C LEU A 42 1.56 12.17 -0.87
N VAL A 43 1.19 12.28 0.40
CA VAL A 43 0.25 13.31 0.87
C VAL A 43 0.85 14.71 0.70
N ASP A 44 2.11 14.89 1.08
CA ASP A 44 2.81 16.18 0.94
C ASP A 44 2.97 16.58 -0.53
N LYS A 45 3.39 15.64 -1.39
CA LYS A 45 3.47 15.87 -2.83
C LYS A 45 2.08 16.13 -3.42
N SER A 46 1.05 15.39 -3.02
CA SER A 46 -0.33 15.62 -3.47
C SER A 46 -0.85 17.00 -3.06
N ASN A 47 -0.53 17.48 -1.87
CA ASN A 47 -0.91 18.83 -1.42
C ASN A 47 -0.15 19.90 -2.21
N ALA A 48 1.15 19.71 -2.46
CA ALA A 48 1.93 20.60 -3.33
C ALA A 48 1.45 20.58 -4.80
N PHE A 49 0.86 19.46 -5.26
CA PHE A 49 0.19 19.37 -6.55
C PHE A 49 -1.13 20.12 -6.57
N LYS A 50 -1.95 20.06 -5.51
CA LYS A 50 -3.22 20.83 -5.43
C LYS A 50 -3.01 22.34 -5.59
N ASP A 51 -1.90 22.87 -5.06
CA ASP A 51 -1.54 24.28 -5.20
C ASP A 51 -1.19 24.67 -6.65
N LYS A 52 -0.87 23.69 -7.51
CA LYS A 52 -0.51 23.86 -8.93
C LYS A 52 -1.53 23.27 -9.90
N GLU A 53 -2.50 22.51 -9.41
CA GLU A 53 -3.52 21.79 -10.19
C GLU A 53 -4.34 22.75 -11.06
N ALA A 54 -4.62 23.96 -10.54
CA ALA A 54 -5.33 25.00 -11.27
C ALA A 54 -4.57 25.53 -12.51
N GLU A 55 -3.25 25.31 -12.57
CA GLU A 55 -2.37 25.76 -13.67
C GLU A 55 -1.99 24.61 -14.62
N MET A 56 -2.19 23.36 -14.20
CA MET A 56 -1.78 22.16 -14.94
C MET A 56 -2.92 21.60 -15.78
N ASN A 57 -2.62 21.20 -17.01
CA ASN A 57 -3.57 20.44 -17.80
C ASN A 57 -3.61 18.96 -17.35
N ASP A 58 -4.65 18.27 -17.79
CA ASP A 58 -4.94 16.88 -17.45
C ASP A 58 -3.78 15.91 -17.72
N GLN A 59 -2.97 16.17 -18.75
CA GLN A 59 -1.81 15.35 -19.10
C GLN A 59 -0.62 15.59 -18.17
N GLU A 60 -0.38 16.84 -17.79
CA GLU A 60 0.68 17.21 -16.85
C GLU A 60 0.40 16.59 -15.47
N ASN A 61 -0.86 16.60 -15.03
CA ASN A 61 -1.27 15.94 -13.79
C ASN A 61 -1.01 14.42 -13.81
N ARG A 62 -1.29 13.75 -14.93
CA ARG A 62 -1.00 12.32 -15.09
C ARG A 62 0.51 12.01 -15.06
N GLN A 63 1.33 12.85 -15.68
CA GLN A 63 2.79 12.67 -15.69
C GLN A 63 3.41 12.91 -14.30
N ALA A 64 2.83 13.82 -13.53
CA ALA A 64 3.25 14.13 -12.18
C ALA A 64 2.94 13.01 -11.16
N ILE A 65 1.74 12.42 -11.23
CA ILE A 65 1.28 11.44 -10.23
C ILE A 65 1.87 10.05 -10.44
N LYS A 66 2.03 9.60 -11.70
CA LYS A 66 2.44 8.23 -11.99
C LYS A 66 3.76 7.81 -11.30
N PRO A 67 4.85 8.60 -11.32
CA PRO A 67 6.10 8.23 -10.66
C PRO A 67 5.93 8.01 -9.15
N LEU A 68 5.00 8.74 -8.53
CA LEU A 68 4.72 8.60 -7.09
C LEU A 68 4.01 7.28 -6.79
N LEU A 69 3.08 6.90 -7.67
CA LEU A 69 2.41 5.59 -7.59
C LEU A 69 3.40 4.45 -7.81
N ASP A 70 4.30 4.58 -8.80
CA ASP A 70 5.36 3.59 -9.04
C ASP A 70 6.26 3.41 -7.81
N GLU A 71 6.64 4.52 -7.17
CA GLU A 71 7.45 4.49 -5.94
C GLU A 71 6.71 3.81 -4.77
N PHE A 72 5.41 4.07 -4.62
CA PHE A 72 4.58 3.40 -3.61
C PHE A 72 4.51 1.89 -3.84
N PHE A 73 4.12 1.46 -5.04
CA PHE A 73 3.92 0.05 -5.33
C PHE A 73 5.22 -0.75 -5.34
N SER A 74 6.32 -0.14 -5.78
CA SER A 74 7.64 -0.77 -5.69
C SER A 74 8.13 -0.96 -4.25
N THR A 75 7.85 0.02 -3.37
CA THR A 75 8.14 -0.10 -1.94
C THR A 75 7.29 -1.19 -1.28
N MET A 76 5.99 -1.23 -1.61
CA MET A 76 5.06 -2.17 -1.02
C MET A 76 5.37 -3.63 -1.44
N PHE A 77 5.53 -3.86 -2.74
CA PHE A 77 5.74 -5.17 -3.31
C PHE A 77 7.19 -5.34 -3.77
N ASP A 78 7.45 -5.06 -5.04
CA ASP A 78 8.74 -5.06 -5.72
C ASP A 78 8.66 -4.20 -7.00
N SER A 79 9.78 -3.98 -7.69
CA SER A 79 9.82 -3.16 -8.90
C SER A 79 8.95 -3.71 -10.04
N ASP A 80 8.73 -5.02 -10.10
CA ASP A 80 7.97 -5.68 -11.16
C ASP A 80 6.46 -5.53 -10.97
N ALA A 81 6.00 -5.34 -9.73
CA ALA A 81 4.60 -5.07 -9.41
C ALA A 81 4.08 -3.80 -10.11
N THR A 82 4.89 -2.74 -10.17
CA THR A 82 4.49 -1.46 -10.79
C THR A 82 4.00 -1.64 -12.23
N LYS A 83 4.76 -2.39 -13.04
CA LYS A 83 4.43 -2.67 -14.44
C LYS A 83 3.19 -3.55 -14.57
N LYS A 84 3.05 -4.58 -13.73
CA LYS A 84 1.90 -5.48 -13.76
C LYS A 84 0.60 -4.75 -13.41
N ILE A 85 0.63 -3.97 -12.33
CA ILE A 85 -0.52 -3.18 -11.89
C ILE A 85 -0.87 -2.12 -12.94
N TYR A 86 0.12 -1.39 -13.46
CA TYR A 86 -0.14 -0.37 -14.48
C TYR A 86 -0.68 -0.98 -15.78
N GLY A 87 -0.18 -2.15 -16.19
CA GLY A 87 -0.65 -2.88 -17.36
C GLY A 87 -2.11 -3.33 -17.23
N VAL A 88 -2.48 -3.98 -16.11
CA VAL A 88 -3.84 -4.52 -15.93
C VAL A 88 -4.91 -3.43 -15.82
N VAL A 89 -4.54 -2.22 -15.39
CA VAL A 89 -5.46 -1.07 -15.38
C VAL A 89 -5.51 -0.30 -16.71
N GLY A 90 -4.91 -0.88 -17.77
CA GLY A 90 -4.93 -0.34 -19.13
C GLY A 90 -3.98 0.84 -19.33
N GLU A 91 -2.86 0.87 -18.61
CA GLU A 91 -1.86 1.94 -18.65
C GLU A 91 -2.48 3.33 -18.39
N ASN A 92 -3.53 3.35 -17.55
CA ASN A 92 -4.27 4.55 -17.22
C ASN A 92 -3.91 5.02 -15.81
N THR A 93 -3.30 6.21 -15.70
CA THR A 93 -2.85 6.77 -14.42
C THR A 93 -3.98 7.00 -13.42
N TRP A 94 -5.20 7.32 -13.88
CA TRP A 94 -6.34 7.52 -12.98
C TRP A 94 -6.83 6.20 -12.38
N ASN A 95 -6.90 5.14 -13.18
CA ASN A 95 -7.20 3.81 -12.68
C ASN A 95 -6.09 3.31 -11.74
N TYR A 96 -4.83 3.64 -12.05
CA TYR A 96 -3.68 3.31 -11.21
C TYR A 96 -3.73 4.02 -9.84
N LEU A 97 -4.16 5.28 -9.82
CA LEU A 97 -4.43 6.02 -8.59
C LEU A 97 -5.58 5.39 -7.80
N ASN A 98 -6.65 4.96 -8.48
CA ASN A 98 -7.78 4.31 -7.82
C ASN A 98 -7.36 2.99 -7.12
N VAL A 99 -6.45 2.22 -7.74
CA VAL A 99 -5.85 1.04 -7.08
C VAL A 99 -5.09 1.44 -5.80
N PHE A 100 -4.29 2.49 -5.86
CA PHE A 100 -3.55 3.00 -4.70
C PHE A 100 -4.49 3.35 -3.54
N LEU A 101 -5.61 4.04 -3.83
CA LEU A 101 -6.60 4.43 -2.82
C LEU A 101 -7.26 3.21 -2.16
N GLN A 102 -7.62 2.20 -2.96
CA GLN A 102 -8.22 0.96 -2.44
C GLN A 102 -7.26 0.19 -1.54
N ILE A 103 -5.99 0.07 -1.95
CA ILE A 103 -4.96 -0.61 -1.16
C ILE A 103 -4.67 0.15 0.13
N SER A 104 -4.51 1.47 0.07
CA SER A 104 -4.26 2.31 1.24
C SER A 104 -5.38 2.20 2.29
N ASN A 105 -6.65 2.23 1.85
CA ASN A 105 -7.80 2.07 2.74
C ASN A 105 -7.85 0.68 3.40
N ASN A 106 -7.47 -0.38 2.68
CA ASN A 106 -7.41 -1.73 3.27
C ASN A 106 -6.27 -1.86 4.29
N LEU A 107 -5.11 -1.27 4.01
CA LEU A 107 -3.99 -1.23 4.96
C LEU A 107 -4.36 -0.50 6.25
N GLU A 108 -4.98 0.68 6.13
CA GLU A 108 -5.43 1.46 7.28
C GLU A 108 -6.42 0.67 8.15
N LYS A 109 -7.38 -0.03 7.54
CA LYS A 109 -8.31 -0.90 8.27
C LYS A 109 -7.61 -2.03 9.01
N GLU A 110 -6.64 -2.70 8.38
CA GLU A 110 -5.91 -3.79 9.02
C GLU A 110 -4.99 -3.28 10.17
N TRP A 111 -4.36 -2.12 10.00
CA TRP A 111 -3.58 -1.49 11.07
C TRP A 111 -4.46 -1.03 12.24
N ASN A 112 -5.61 -0.41 11.97
CA ASN A 112 -6.56 0.00 13.00
C ASN A 112 -7.17 -1.19 13.76
N LYS A 113 -7.36 -2.34 13.10
CA LYS A 113 -7.74 -3.59 13.78
C LYS A 113 -6.64 -4.06 14.74
N LYS A 114 -5.37 -4.04 14.32
CA LYS A 114 -4.24 -4.44 15.18
C LYS A 114 -4.09 -3.55 16.42
N LEU A 115 -4.17 -2.23 16.26
CA LEU A 115 -4.13 -1.28 17.39
C LEU A 115 -5.28 -1.49 18.37
N ASN A 116 -6.41 -2.01 17.88
CA ASN A 116 -7.60 -2.26 18.69
C ASN A 116 -7.75 -3.71 19.18
N ASP A 117 -6.81 -4.60 18.86
CA ASP A 117 -6.84 -6.00 19.27
C ASP A 117 -6.78 -6.11 20.80
N GLU A 118 -7.74 -6.83 21.38
CA GLU A 118 -7.89 -6.98 22.82
C GLU A 118 -6.69 -7.69 23.47
N ASN A 119 -6.00 -8.58 22.76
CA ASN A 119 -4.79 -9.22 23.26
C ASN A 119 -3.62 -8.23 23.31
N PHE A 120 -3.47 -7.37 22.31
CA PHE A 120 -2.45 -6.32 22.31
C PHE A 120 -2.72 -5.25 23.38
N LYS A 121 -3.99 -4.88 23.60
CA LYS A 121 -4.40 -3.97 24.67
C LYS A 121 -4.14 -4.53 26.06
N LYS A 122 -4.30 -5.84 26.28
CA LYS A 122 -3.93 -6.50 27.54
C LYS A 122 -2.43 -6.43 27.82
N TYR A 123 -1.58 -6.62 26.79
CA TYR A 123 -0.13 -6.48 26.91
C TYR A 123 0.35 -5.06 27.22
N LEU A 124 -0.42 -4.02 26.88
CA LEU A 124 -0.11 -2.61 27.19
C LEU A 124 -0.75 -2.11 28.49
N ALA A 125 -1.66 -2.88 29.08
CA ALA A 125 -2.34 -2.56 30.33
C ALA A 125 -1.69 -3.21 31.57
N GLU A 126 -0.67 -4.03 31.36
CA GLU A 126 0.30 -4.48 32.39
C GLU A 126 1.51 -3.52 32.44
#